data_AF-A0AB35U6P8-F1
#
_entry.id   AF-A0AB35U6P8-F1
#
_cell.length_a   1.000
_cell.length_b   1.000
_cell.length_c   1.000
_cell.angle_alpha   90.00
_cell.angle_beta   90.00
_cell.angle_gamma   90.00
#
_symmetry.space_group_name_H-M   'P 1'
#
loop_
_entity.id
_entity.type
_entity.pdbx_description
1 polymer ?
#
loop_
_entity_poly.entity_id
_entity_poly.type
_entity_poly.pdbx_seq_one_letter_code
_entity_poly.pdbx_strand_id
1 'polypeptide(L)' 'MLREYEAGVKTAELCRKHGISDATFYNWKAKHGGMTVSEAARLRALEDKNRRLKDLLEIN' A
#
# COMPACT_ATOMS: atom_id res chain seq x y z
N MET A 1 -5.85 -7.12 6.16
CA MET A 1 -4.54 -6.89 6.82
C MET A 1 -4.45 -5.57 7.59
N LEU A 2 -4.23 -4.39 6.98
CA LEU A 2 -4.02 -3.13 7.76
C LEU A 2 -5.23 -2.73 8.61
N ARG A 3 -6.45 -2.88 8.09
CA ARG A 3 -7.68 -2.68 8.87
C ARG A 3 -7.86 -3.69 10.01
N GLU A 4 -7.45 -4.94 9.81
CA GLU A 4 -7.48 -5.95 10.88
C GLU A 4 -6.50 -5.58 11.99
N TYR A 5 -5.32 -5.07 11.62
CA TYR A 5 -4.37 -4.51 12.58
C TYR A 5 -4.94 -3.30 13.32
N GLU A 6 -5.58 -2.36 12.62
CA GLU A 6 -6.27 -1.20 13.24
C GLU A 6 -7.42 -1.64 14.16
N ALA A 7 -8.06 -2.77 13.88
CA ALA A 7 -9.06 -3.42 14.73
C ALA A 7 -8.44 -4.24 15.90
N GLY A 8 -7.11 -4.24 16.04
CA GLY A 8 -6.40 -4.84 17.18
C GLY A 8 -5.82 -6.24 16.96
N VAL A 9 -5.87 -6.79 15.74
CA VAL A 9 -5.25 -8.09 15.43
C VAL A 9 -3.72 -7.97 15.50
N LYS A 10 -3.07 -8.93 16.17
CA LYS A 10 -1.62 -8.92 16.36
C LYS A 10 -0.88 -9.11 15.02
N THR A 11 0.21 -8.36 14.82
CA THR A 11 1.05 -8.44 13.61
C THR A 11 1.50 -9.87 13.29
N ALA A 12 1.95 -10.62 14.29
CA ALA A 12 2.41 -12.01 14.10
C ALA A 12 1.32 -12.97 13.60
N GLU A 13 0.05 -12.69 13.89
CA GLU A 13 -1.08 -13.47 13.36
C GLU A 13 -1.34 -13.10 11.90
N LEU A 14 -1.34 -11.81 11.58
CA LEU A 14 -1.51 -11.30 10.22
C LEU A 14 -0.39 -11.79 9.29
N CYS A 15 0.86 -11.72 9.74
CA CYS A 15 2.01 -12.20 8.97
C CYS A 15 1.91 -13.69 8.65
N ARG A 16 1.50 -14.51 9.62
CA ARG A 16 1.27 -15.96 9.42
C ARG A 16 0.10 -16.24 8.48
N LYS A 17 -1.03 -15.56 8.69
CA LYS A 17 -2.26 -15.71 7.88
C LYS A 17 -2.02 -15.37 6.41
N HIS A 18 -1.19 -14.37 6.15
CA HIS A 18 -0.94 -13.87 4.80
C HIS A 18 0.40 -14.34 4.21
N GLY A 19 1.19 -15.14 4.93
CA GLY A 19 2.47 -15.65 4.45
C GLY A 19 3.52 -14.57 4.18
N ILE A 20 3.51 -13.49 4.96
CA ILE A 20 4.46 -12.36 4.81
C ILE A 20 5.32 -12.20 6.07
N SER A 21 6.45 -11.51 5.92
CA SER A 21 7.29 -11.12 7.06
C SER A 21 6.77 -9.86 7.75
N ASP A 22 7.15 -9.67 9.01
CA ASP A 22 6.89 -8.44 9.77
C ASP A 22 7.46 -7.21 9.04
N ALA A 23 8.64 -7.33 8.42
CA ALA A 23 9.24 -6.25 7.63
C ALA A 23 8.35 -5.84 6.45
N THR A 24 7.80 -6.81 5.72
CA THR A 24 6.84 -6.55 4.63
C THR A 24 5.58 -5.85 5.16
N PHE A 25 5.05 -6.31 6.30
CA PHE A 25 3.88 -5.68 6.92
C PHE A 25 4.15 -4.22 7.29
N TYR A 26 5.27 -3.92 7.95
CA TYR A 26 5.61 -2.56 8.37
C TYR A 26 5.88 -1.64 7.18
N ASN A 27 6.48 -2.13 6.09
CA ASN A 27 6.62 -1.36 4.85
C ASN A 27 5.26 -0.95 4.28
N TRP A 28 4.28 -1.87 4.27
CA TRP A 28 2.93 -1.54 3.83
C TRP A 28 2.21 -0.61 4.79
N LYS A 29 2.37 -0.79 6.10
CA LYS A 29 1.81 0.12 7.11
C LYS A 29 2.38 1.54 6.98
N ALA A 30 3.68 1.69 6.72
CA ALA A 30 4.29 3.00 6.49
C ALA A 30 3.80 3.66 5.20
N LYS A 31 3.60 2.88 4.14
CA LYS A 31 3.16 3.39 2.83
C LYS A 31 1.66 3.67 2.74
N HIS A 32 0.84 2.90 3.45
CA HIS A 32 -0.61 2.88 3.26
C HIS A 32 -1.43 2.98 4.56
N GLY A 33 -0.79 2.94 5.73
CA GLY A 33 -1.47 3.05 7.02
C GLY A 33 -2.14 4.42 7.19
N GLY A 34 -3.33 4.44 7.80
CA GLY A 34 -4.10 5.68 7.99
C GLY A 34 -4.76 6.24 6.71
N MET A 35 -4.57 5.58 5.56
CA MET A 35 -5.18 6.00 4.29
C MET A 35 -6.57 5.39 4.13
N THR A 36 -7.57 6.22 3.82
CA THR A 36 -8.91 5.76 3.43
C THR A 36 -8.89 5.10 2.05
N VAL A 37 -9.94 4.34 1.70
CA VAL A 37 -10.06 3.71 0.38
C VAL A 37 -10.07 4.75 -0.74
N SER A 38 -10.72 5.89 -0.50
CA SER A 38 -10.80 6.99 -1.46
C SER A 38 -9.42 7.60 -1.73
N GLU A 39 -8.62 7.79 -0.69
CA GLU A 39 -7.24 8.29 -0.81
C GLU A 39 -6.33 7.29 -1.53
N ALA A 40 -6.48 5.99 -1.23
CA ALA A 40 -5.73 4.94 -1.92
C ALA A 40 -6.08 4.85 -3.41
N ALA A 41 -7.36 5.01 -3.76
CA ALA A 41 -7.80 5.05 -5.15
C ALA A 41 -7.26 6.29 -5.89
N ARG A 42 -7.27 7.46 -5.23
CA ARG A 42 -6.69 8.69 -5.78
C ARG A 42 -5.18 8.56 -5.98
N LEU A 43 -4.47 7.95 -5.03
CA LEU A 43 -3.03 7.69 -5.14
C LEU A 43 -2.72 6.84 -6.38
N ARG A 44 -3.42 5.71 -6.58
CA ARG A 44 -3.21 4.88 -7.77
C ARG A 44 -3.45 5.64 -9.08
N ALA A 45 -4.52 6.44 -9.14
CA ALA A 45 -4.82 7.24 -10.32
C ALA A 45 -3.71 8.27 -10.62
N LEU A 46 -3.09 8.84 -9.58
CA LEU A 46 -1.95 9.74 -9.72
C LEU A 46 -0.68 8.99 -10.14
N GLU A 47 -0.41 7.82 -9.58
CA GLU A 47 0.72 6.96 -9.98
C GLU A 47 0.59 6.53 -11.46
N ASP A 48 -0.62 6.18 -11.91
CA ASP A 48 -0.89 5.84 -13.32
C ASP A 48 -0.69 7.04 -14.25
N LYS A 49 -1.17 8.22 -13.87
CA LYS A 49 -0.92 9.46 -14.63
C LYS A 49 0.57 9.79 -14.70
N ASN A 50 1.29 9.63 -13.58
CA ASN A 50 2.73 9.87 -13.53
C ASN A 50 3.50 8.91 -14.45
N ARG A 51 3.15 7.61 -14.44
CA ARG A 51 3.72 6.62 -15.35
C ARG A 51 3.50 7.00 -16.81
N ARG A 52 2.25 7.30 -17.20
CA ARG A 52 1.95 7.72 -18.59
C ARG A 52 2.70 8.98 -19.00
N LEU A 53 2.85 9.95 -18.10
CA LEU A 53 3.63 11.15 -18.37
C LEU A 53 5.11 10.82 -18.58
N LYS A 54 5.70 9.96 -17.74
CA LYS A 54 7.08 9.50 -17.93
C LYS A 54 7.26 8.77 -19.26
N ASP A 55 6.36 7.84 -19.60
CA ASP A 55 6.39 7.12 -20.87
C ASP A 55 6.36 8.10 -22.07
N LEU A 56 5.57 9.17 -22.00
CA LEU A 56 5.51 10.20 -23.06
C LEU A 56 6.76 11.08 -23.12
N LEU A 57 7.38 11.36 -21.97
CA LEU A 57 8.59 12.19 -21.88
C LEU A 57 9.86 11.41 -22.22
N GLU A 58 9.87 10.09 -22.07
CA GLU A 58 11.00 9.21 -22.40
C GLU A 58 11.10 8.87 -23.90
N ILE A 59 10.12 9.26 -24.73
CA ILE A 59 10.09 9.03 -26.19
C ILE A 59 10.66 10.23 -27.00
N ASN A 60 11.56 11.04 -26.44
CA ASN A 60 12.24 12.12 -27.18
C ASN A 60 13.76 12.07 -27.02
#